data_AF-A0AAU0V1U4-F1
#
_entry.id   AF-A0AAU0V1U4-F1
#
_cell.length_a   1.000
_cell.length_b   1.000
_cell.length_c   1.000
_cell.angle_alpha   90.00
_cell.angle_beta   90.00
_cell.angle_gamma   90.00
#
_symmetry.space_group_name_H-M   'P 1'
#
loop_
_entity.id
_entity.type
_entity.pdbx_description
1 polymer ?
#
loop_
_entity_poly.entity_id
_entity_poly.type
_entity_poly.pdbx_seq_one_letter_code
_entity_poly.pdbx_strand_id
1 'polypeptide(L)'
;MRASGERTGLPGASAMRLLPWRGAGGKPCYVVGDGTGHVSRMADDVESIQLDMADELLGHAADLLADDASTGPQVRFLADRLTESLRQIVRVAESRGSRLSALLPDRPETAVKGDELTEDPR
;
A
#
# COMPACT_ATOMS: atom_id res chain seq x y z
N MET A 1 -46.04 -15.79 1.90
CA MET A 1 -45.99 -14.37 2.29
C MET A 1 -45.24 -14.23 3.61
N ARG A 2 -43.92 -13.96 3.57
CA ARG A 2 -43.16 -13.19 4.56
C ARG A 2 -41.89 -12.72 3.87
N ALA A 3 -41.67 -11.42 4.01
CA ALA A 3 -40.71 -10.63 3.27
C ALA A 3 -39.35 -10.61 3.98
N SER A 4 -38.33 -10.39 3.14
CA SER A 4 -37.16 -9.55 3.37
C SER A 4 -36.21 -9.90 4.52
N GLY A 5 -35.04 -10.35 4.10
CA GLY A 5 -33.77 -10.07 4.75
C GLY A 5 -32.72 -9.75 3.68
N GLU A 6 -33.02 -8.80 2.78
CA GLU A 6 -32.02 -8.20 1.91
C GLU A 6 -30.98 -7.53 2.81
N ARG A 7 -29.78 -8.10 2.85
CA ARG A 7 -28.57 -7.35 3.20
C ARG A 7 -28.40 -6.29 2.12
N THR A 8 -28.97 -5.11 2.34
CA THR A 8 -28.54 -3.90 1.68
C THR A 8 -27.08 -3.67 2.08
N GLY A 9 -26.17 -4.15 1.23
CA GLY A 9 -24.80 -3.64 1.23
C GLY A 9 -24.90 -2.13 1.10
N LEU A 10 -24.23 -1.41 2.00
CA LEU A 10 -24.03 0.02 1.89
C LEU A 10 -23.61 0.33 0.44
N PRO A 11 -24.17 1.36 -0.22
CA PRO A 11 -23.78 1.72 -1.58
C PRO A 11 -22.27 1.77 -1.64
N GLY A 12 -21.68 0.92 -2.50
CA GLY A 12 -20.24 0.71 -2.54
C GLY A 12 -19.53 2.05 -2.67
N ALA A 13 -18.93 2.52 -1.58
CA ALA A 13 -18.09 3.69 -1.61
C ALA A 13 -17.03 3.43 -2.67
N SER A 14 -17.07 4.19 -3.76
CA SER A 14 -16.11 4.07 -4.84
C SER A 14 -14.74 4.41 -4.28
N ALA A 15 -13.93 3.39 -3.99
CA ALA A 15 -12.60 3.57 -3.44
C ALA A 15 -11.63 3.86 -4.60
N MET A 16 -10.85 4.92 -4.45
CA MET A 16 -9.71 5.18 -5.32
C MET A 16 -8.53 4.30 -4.87
N ARG A 17 -8.10 3.36 -5.72
CA ARG A 17 -6.96 2.47 -5.47
C ARG A 17 -5.76 2.91 -6.30
N LEU A 18 -4.61 3.09 -5.65
CA LEU A 18 -3.31 3.24 -6.31
C LEU A 18 -2.89 1.91 -6.96
N LEU A 19 -2.49 1.95 -8.23
CA LEU A 19 -2.05 0.77 -8.97
C LEU A 19 -0.53 0.54 -8.79
N PRO A 20 -0.06 -0.72 -8.72
CA PRO A 20 1.36 -1.05 -8.48
C PRO A 20 2.27 -0.74 -9.67
N TRP A 21 1.71 -0.38 -10.83
CA TRP A 21 2.43 0.15 -11.99
C TRP A 21 2.25 1.66 -12.12
N ARG A 22 3.15 2.27 -12.89
CA ARG A 22 3.10 3.69 -13.28
C ARG A 22 2.38 3.85 -14.61
N GLY A 23 1.77 5.02 -14.79
CA GLY A 23 1.20 5.45 -16.06
C GLY A 23 2.19 6.11 -16.99
N ALA A 24 1.65 6.70 -18.05
CA ALA A 24 2.42 7.50 -18.99
C ALA A 24 3.25 8.58 -18.26
N GLY A 25 4.53 8.70 -18.66
CA GLY A 25 5.47 9.65 -18.05
C GLY A 25 5.83 9.33 -16.60
N GLY A 26 5.60 8.10 -16.13
CA GLY A 26 5.99 7.67 -14.77
C GLY A 26 5.07 8.18 -13.67
N LYS A 27 3.89 8.73 -14.01
CA LYS A 27 2.93 9.27 -13.04
C LYS A 27 2.21 8.15 -12.29
N PRO A 28 1.77 8.39 -11.03
CA PRO A 28 0.89 7.45 -10.33
C PRO A 28 -0.40 7.18 -11.11
N CYS A 29 -0.82 5.91 -11.15
CA CYS A 29 -2.09 5.50 -11.75
C CYS A 29 -3.07 5.00 -10.69
N TYR A 30 -4.36 5.25 -10.93
CA TYR A 30 -5.43 4.88 -10.02
C TYR A 30 -6.58 4.18 -10.74
N VAL A 31 -7.28 3.30 -10.05
CA VAL A 31 -8.58 2.74 -10.45
C VAL A 31 -9.64 3.17 -9.42
N VAL A 32 -10.84 3.52 -9.89
CA VAL A 32 -11.98 3.88 -9.05
C VAL A 32 -13.02 2.78 -9.19
N GLY A 33 -13.46 2.21 -8.07
CA GLY A 33 -14.49 1.18 -8.05
C GLY A 33 -14.68 0.56 -6.67
N ASP A 34 -15.41 -0.55 -6.60
CA ASP A 34 -15.65 -1.30 -5.36
C ASP A 34 -14.46 -2.18 -4.93
N GLY A 35 -13.33 -2.10 -5.64
CA GLY A 35 -12.14 -2.91 -5.37
C GLY A 35 -12.18 -4.34 -5.93
N THR A 36 -13.28 -4.78 -6.53
CA THR A 36 -13.45 -6.16 -7.02
C THR A 36 -13.37 -6.31 -8.55
N GLY A 37 -13.21 -5.22 -9.29
CA GLY A 37 -13.09 -5.22 -10.75
C GLY A 37 -11.84 -5.93 -11.30
N HIS A 38 -11.82 -6.19 -12.61
CA HIS A 38 -10.70 -6.87 -13.30
C HIS A 38 -9.34 -6.19 -13.07
N VAL A 39 -9.30 -4.85 -13.15
CA VAL A 39 -8.07 -4.07 -12.92
C VAL A 39 -7.57 -4.20 -11.48
N SER A 40 -8.49 -4.29 -10.50
CA SER A 40 -8.11 -4.49 -9.11
C SER A 40 -7.49 -5.88 -8.89
N ARG A 41 -8.03 -6.93 -9.49
CA ARG A 41 -7.42 -8.28 -9.44
C ARG A 41 -6.05 -8.30 -10.10
N MET A 42 -5.90 -7.68 -11.27
CA MET A 42 -4.59 -7.54 -11.92
C MET A 42 -3.60 -6.78 -11.04
N ALA A 43 -4.07 -5.77 -10.29
CA ALA A 43 -3.23 -5.09 -9.32
C ALA A 43 -2.83 -6.00 -8.14
N ASP A 44 -3.71 -6.88 -7.67
CA ASP A 44 -3.36 -7.87 -6.64
C ASP A 44 -2.30 -8.87 -7.15
N ASP A 45 -2.45 -9.35 -8.39
CA ASP A 45 -1.50 -10.26 -9.02
C ASP A 45 -0.11 -9.62 -9.17
N VAL A 46 -0.07 -8.36 -9.65
CA VAL A 46 1.20 -7.62 -9.79
C VAL A 46 1.81 -7.31 -8.42
N GLU A 47 1.02 -6.93 -7.42
CA GLU A 47 1.51 -6.75 -6.04
C GLU A 47 2.15 -8.05 -5.52
N SER A 48 1.55 -9.22 -5.78
CA SER A 48 2.10 -10.52 -5.39
C SER A 48 3.44 -10.78 -6.07
N ILE A 49 3.49 -10.67 -7.40
CA ILE A 49 4.71 -10.90 -8.18
C ILE A 49 5.85 -9.99 -7.72
N GLN A 50 5.56 -8.70 -7.44
CA GLN A 50 6.57 -7.76 -6.95
C GLN A 50 7.12 -8.15 -5.57
N LEU A 51 6.28 -8.68 -4.68
CA LEU A 51 6.70 -9.16 -3.37
C LEU A 51 7.53 -10.43 -3.48
N ASP A 52 7.13 -11.38 -4.31
CA ASP A 52 7.86 -12.63 -4.53
C ASP A 52 9.25 -12.35 -5.13
N MET A 53 9.33 -11.48 -6.14
CA MET A 53 10.60 -11.04 -6.71
C MET A 53 11.50 -10.30 -5.70
N ALA A 54 10.91 -9.56 -4.77
CA ALA A 54 11.66 -8.89 -3.71
C ALA A 54 12.25 -9.90 -2.71
N ASP A 55 11.48 -10.93 -2.36
CA ASP A 55 11.95 -12.01 -1.48
C ASP A 55 13.11 -12.81 -2.12
N GLU A 56 12.98 -13.16 -3.41
CA GLU A 56 14.06 -13.79 -4.17
C GLU A 56 15.33 -12.91 -4.21
N LEU A 57 15.17 -11.61 -4.43
CA LEU A 57 16.29 -10.67 -4.42
C LEU A 57 16.97 -10.56 -3.05
N LEU A 58 16.19 -10.64 -1.96
CA LEU A 58 16.74 -10.66 -0.60
C LEU A 58 17.56 -11.94 -0.35
N GLY A 59 17.12 -13.09 -0.86
CA GLY A 59 17.91 -14.33 -0.83
C GLY A 59 19.26 -14.17 -1.54
N HIS A 60 19.24 -13.66 -2.77
CA HIS A 60 20.47 -13.36 -3.51
C HIS A 60 21.37 -12.31 -2.83
N ALA A 61 20.77 -11.32 -2.16
CA ALA A 61 21.51 -10.33 -1.40
C ALA A 61 22.25 -10.97 -0.22
N ALA A 62 21.58 -11.87 0.51
CA ALA A 62 22.17 -12.58 1.63
C ALA A 62 23.35 -13.45 1.18
N ASP A 63 23.19 -14.20 0.09
CA ASP A 63 24.24 -15.06 -0.47
C ASP A 63 25.47 -14.24 -0.90
N LEU A 64 25.25 -13.14 -1.63
CA LEU A 64 26.33 -12.30 -2.14
C LEU A 64 27.09 -11.56 -1.04
N LEU A 65 26.39 -11.10 0.00
CA LEU A 65 27.01 -10.41 1.13
C LEU A 65 27.74 -11.37 2.08
N ALA A 66 27.40 -12.66 2.07
CA ALA A 66 28.13 -13.70 2.80
C ALA A 66 29.40 -14.17 2.08
N ASP A 67 29.56 -13.86 0.79
CA ASP A 67 30.74 -14.21 0.00
C ASP A 67 31.86 -13.19 0.18
N ASP A 68 32.93 -13.60 0.86
CA ASP A 68 34.16 -12.80 1.06
C ASP A 68 34.88 -12.45 -0.26
N ALA A 69 34.60 -13.17 -1.35
CA ALA A 69 35.12 -12.87 -2.68
C ALA A 69 34.28 -11.83 -3.45
N SER A 70 33.16 -11.36 -2.87
CA SER A 70 32.30 -10.37 -3.51
C SER A 70 33.04 -9.05 -3.78
N THR A 71 32.87 -8.55 -5.00
CA THR A 71 33.58 -7.36 -5.47
C THR A 71 32.74 -6.09 -5.25
N GLY A 72 33.42 -4.95 -5.10
CA GLY A 72 32.74 -3.65 -5.00
C GLY A 72 31.72 -3.36 -6.12
N PRO A 73 32.01 -3.67 -7.40
CA PRO A 73 31.01 -3.57 -8.47
C PRO A 73 29.77 -4.45 -8.28
N GLN A 74 29.93 -5.69 -7.81
CA GLN A 74 28.81 -6.60 -7.52
C GLN A 74 27.92 -6.04 -6.40
N VAL A 75 28.52 -5.53 -5.33
CA VAL A 75 27.78 -4.91 -4.22
C VAL A 75 27.04 -3.65 -4.67
N ARG A 76 27.65 -2.80 -5.52
CA ARG A 76 26.97 -1.63 -6.08
C ARG A 76 25.79 -2.01 -6.98
N PHE A 77 25.94 -3.03 -7.80
CA PHE A 77 24.85 -3.56 -8.62
C PHE A 77 23.71 -4.09 -7.74
N LEU A 78 24.02 -4.87 -6.72
CA LEU A 78 23.03 -5.37 -5.76
C LEU A 78 22.28 -4.22 -5.07
N ALA A 79 22.99 -3.19 -4.61
CA ALA A 79 22.39 -2.01 -3.98
C ALA A 79 21.42 -1.26 -4.92
N ASP A 80 21.75 -1.15 -6.21
CA ASP A 80 20.86 -0.56 -7.22
C ASP A 80 19.58 -1.40 -7.42
N ARG A 81 19.73 -2.72 -7.52
CA ARG A 81 18.59 -3.66 -7.61
C ARG A 81 17.69 -3.62 -6.38
N LEU A 82 18.27 -3.58 -5.18
CA LEU A 82 17.53 -3.45 -3.92
C LEU A 82 16.80 -2.11 -3.86
N THR A 83 17.43 -1.02 -4.33
CA THR A 83 16.80 0.31 -4.36
C THR A 83 15.57 0.32 -5.27
N GLU A 84 15.65 -0.28 -6.46
CA GLU A 84 14.50 -0.39 -7.36
C GLU A 84 13.38 -1.25 -6.76
N SER A 85 13.72 -2.41 -6.19
CA SER A 85 12.74 -3.29 -5.53
C SER A 85 12.03 -2.57 -4.36
N LEU A 86 12.78 -1.88 -3.50
CA LEU A 86 12.21 -1.13 -2.37
C LEU A 86 11.24 -0.03 -2.83
N ARG A 87 11.51 0.65 -3.95
CA ARG A 87 10.57 1.64 -4.51
C ARG A 87 9.25 0.99 -4.91
N GLN A 88 9.28 -0.22 -5.44
CA GLN A 88 8.08 -0.99 -5.77
C GLN A 88 7.35 -1.40 -4.49
N ILE A 89 8.05 -1.92 -3.49
CA ILE A 89 7.44 -2.36 -2.22
C ILE A 89 6.81 -1.20 -1.44
N VAL A 90 7.43 -0.03 -1.41
CA VAL A 90 6.82 1.17 -0.82
C VAL A 90 5.48 1.48 -1.49
N ARG A 91 5.40 1.38 -2.82
CA ARG A 91 4.14 1.62 -3.56
C ARG A 91 3.07 0.56 -3.24
N VAL A 92 3.46 -0.70 -3.10
CA VAL A 92 2.55 -1.77 -2.66
C VAL A 92 2.01 -1.47 -1.25
N ALA A 93 2.88 -1.07 -0.34
CA ALA A 93 2.52 -0.71 1.03
C ALA A 93 1.57 0.49 1.08
N GLU A 94 1.84 1.55 0.31
CA GLU A 94 0.95 2.72 0.18
C GLU A 94 -0.43 2.33 -0.35
N SER A 95 -0.49 1.48 -1.39
CA SER A 95 -1.75 1.02 -1.96
C SER A 95 -2.56 0.21 -0.96
N ARG A 96 -1.93 -0.77 -0.28
CA ARG A 96 -2.58 -1.61 0.73
C ARG A 96 -3.02 -0.79 1.94
N GLY A 97 -2.19 0.13 2.42
CA GLY A 97 -2.50 1.02 3.53
C GLY A 97 -3.69 1.92 3.23
N SER A 98 -3.75 2.51 2.03
CA SER A 98 -4.89 3.34 1.61
C SER A 98 -6.19 2.53 1.55
N ARG A 99 -6.15 1.29 1.04
CA ARG A 99 -7.31 0.39 1.02
C ARG A 99 -7.76 0.01 2.44
N LEU A 100 -6.81 -0.24 3.34
CA LEU A 100 -7.12 -0.55 4.74
C LEU A 100 -7.77 0.64 5.46
N SER A 101 -7.23 1.85 5.28
CA SER A 101 -7.80 3.06 5.86
C SER A 101 -9.23 3.33 5.37
N ALA A 102 -9.52 3.04 4.09
CA ALA A 102 -10.88 3.18 3.55
C ALA A 102 -11.90 2.20 4.15
N LEU A 103 -11.45 1.07 4.73
CA LEU A 103 -12.31 0.09 5.39
C LEU A 103 -12.56 0.40 6.87
N LEU A 104 -11.72 1.23 7.49
CA LEU A 104 -11.87 1.63 8.87
C LEU A 104 -12.70 2.92 8.93
N PRO A 105 -13.93 2.93 9.50
CA PRO A 105 -14.63 4.18 9.74
C PRO A 105 -13.79 5.06 10.67
N ASP A 106 -13.83 6.39 10.47
CA ASP A 106 -13.05 7.41 11.18
C ASP A 106 -12.80 6.99 12.64
N ARG A 107 -11.54 6.65 12.96
CA ARG A 107 -11.11 6.70 14.35
C ARG A 107 -11.33 8.16 14.76
N PRO A 108 -12.15 8.45 15.79
CA PRO A 108 -12.35 9.84 16.19
C PRO A 108 -10.97 10.40 16.48
N GLU A 109 -10.60 11.46 15.74
CA GLU A 109 -9.51 12.34 16.15
C GLU A 109 -9.73 12.57 17.64
N THR A 110 -8.76 12.20 18.48
CA THR A 110 -8.78 12.62 19.86
C THR A 110 -8.66 14.14 19.81
N ALA A 111 -9.80 14.81 19.71
CA ALA A 111 -9.92 16.24 19.90
C ALA A 111 -9.42 16.46 21.31
N VAL A 112 -8.15 16.84 21.42
CA VAL A 112 -7.64 17.53 22.59
C VAL A 112 -8.43 18.83 22.60
N LYS A 113 -9.62 18.78 23.22
CA LYS A 113 -10.38 19.96 23.56
C LYS A 113 -9.45 20.73 24.49
N GLY A 114 -8.85 21.80 23.96
CA GLY A 114 -8.11 22.76 24.75
C GLY A 114 -8.97 23.06 25.96
N ASP A 115 -8.43 22.78 27.13
CA ASP A 115 -9.09 23.06 28.39
C ASP A 115 -9.32 24.56 28.41
N GLU A 116 -10.57 24.92 28.17
CA GLU A 116 -11.10 26.25 28.29
C GLU A 116 -11.08 26.54 29.78
N LEU A 117 -9.92 27.02 30.27
CA LEU A 117 -9.81 27.64 31.59
C LEU A 117 -10.65 28.91 31.55
N THR A 118 -11.94 28.68 31.79
CA THR A 118 -12.84 29.65 32.36
C THR A 118 -12.39 29.84 33.80
N GLU A 119 -11.76 30.97 34.10
CA GLU A 119 -11.84 31.56 35.44
C GLU A 119 -12.26 33.02 35.35
N ASP A 120 -13.25 33.29 36.21
CA ASP A 120 -14.22 34.38 36.30
C ASP A 120 -13.60 35.67 36.92
N PRO A 121 -14.21 36.87 36.80
CA PRO A 121 -13.59 38.13 37.17
C PRO A 121 -13.80 38.46 38.66
N ARG A 122 -12.75 38.95 39.33
CA ARG A 122 -12.77 40.05 40.31
C ARG A 122 -11.41 40.71 40.42
#